data_AF-A0A8H7KWZ4-F1
#
_entry.id   AF-A0A8H7KWZ4-F1
#
_cell.length_a   1.000
_cell.length_b   1.000
_cell.length_c   1.000
_cell.angle_alpha   90.00
_cell.angle_beta   90.00
_cell.angle_gamma   90.00
#
_symmetry.space_group_name_H-M   'P 1'
#
loop_
_entity.id
_entity.type
_entity.pdbx_description
1 polymer ?
#
loop_
_entity_poly.entity_id
_entity_poly.type
_entity_poly.pdbx_seq_one_letter_code
_entity_poly.pdbx_strand_id
1 'polypeptide(L)'
;MISDNVNWCQGLRAFESELEARRAAAAPKSKFAFKRKAKAPTSAPLPSAPTTAALESAPIPAAAASTTHITLSSHTRRYLTMASLPLPPDPSQLASARDLTISDLDECIVDLLPRETAPDGKTIQLGALHIRNITNSVLLLPCISGSALLHDMDHCVVVVGCHQFRMHASTAIDVHLGVPSLPVIEHCAGIRFGPYPLSSVIPSSARAMQDRGLDGKYREVQDFSHVRATPSPNWSLLPQGDGKGWEELLGGGEREVGEGELRAALPPKLV
;
A
#
# COMPACT_ATOMS: atom_id res chain seq x y z
N MET A 1 17.52 -46.00 5.85
CA MET A 1 17.72 -44.83 6.73
C MET A 1 18.95 -43.99 6.39
N ILE A 2 20.08 -44.55 5.92
CA ILE A 2 21.25 -43.73 5.50
C ILE A 2 21.10 -43.23 4.04
N SER A 3 20.47 -44.00 3.16
CA SER A 3 20.34 -43.68 1.73
C SER A 3 19.43 -42.50 1.43
N ASP A 4 18.41 -42.27 2.25
CA ASP A 4 17.42 -41.19 2.05
C ASP A 4 18.02 -39.80 2.35
N ASN A 5 18.96 -39.74 3.29
CA ASN A 5 19.61 -38.48 3.70
C ASN A 5 20.66 -38.00 2.68
N VAL A 6 21.30 -38.94 1.97
CA VAL A 6 22.27 -38.62 0.90
C VAL A 6 21.54 -38.06 -0.33
N ASN A 7 20.37 -38.60 -0.66
CA ASN A 7 19.56 -38.16 -1.78
C ASN A 7 18.99 -36.75 -1.54
N TRP A 8 18.61 -36.46 -0.29
CA TRP A 8 18.13 -35.13 0.12
C TRP A 8 19.21 -34.04 0.01
N CYS A 9 20.43 -34.34 0.48
CA CYS A 9 21.58 -33.42 0.38
C CYS A 9 22.09 -33.22 -1.07
N GLN A 10 21.84 -34.17 -1.97
CA GLN A 10 22.11 -33.98 -3.40
C GLN A 10 21.04 -33.10 -4.06
N GLY A 11 19.76 -33.29 -3.70
CA GLY A 11 18.66 -32.45 -4.15
C GLY A 11 18.85 -30.98 -3.75
N LEU A 12 19.21 -30.71 -2.49
CA LEU A 12 19.48 -29.35 -2.00
C LEU A 12 20.59 -28.66 -2.79
N ARG A 13 21.70 -29.36 -3.03
CA ARG A 13 22.84 -28.80 -3.79
C ARG A 13 22.50 -28.55 -5.26
N ALA A 14 21.68 -29.41 -5.86
CA ALA A 14 21.19 -29.20 -7.22
C ALA A 14 20.29 -27.94 -7.29
N PHE A 15 19.41 -27.75 -6.30
CA PHE A 15 18.56 -26.56 -6.21
C PHE A 15 19.36 -25.28 -5.98
N GLU A 16 20.36 -25.30 -5.10
CA GLU A 16 21.24 -24.14 -4.86
C GLU A 16 22.02 -23.75 -6.13
N SER A 17 22.55 -24.74 -6.86
CA SER A 17 23.28 -24.51 -8.10
C SER A 17 22.40 -23.93 -9.22
N GLU A 18 21.17 -24.43 -9.37
CA GLU A 18 20.18 -23.89 -10.30
C GLU A 18 19.82 -22.43 -9.94
N LEU A 19 19.74 -22.10 -8.65
CA LEU A 19 19.42 -20.76 -8.16
C LEU A 19 20.55 -19.77 -8.43
N GLU A 20 21.81 -20.19 -8.25
CA GLU A 20 22.98 -19.38 -8.63
C GLU A 20 23.07 -19.18 -10.14
N ALA A 21 22.79 -20.20 -10.95
CA ALA A 21 22.79 -20.08 -12.40
C ALA A 21 21.74 -19.07 -12.89
N ARG A 22 20.53 -19.09 -12.31
CA ARG A 22 19.46 -18.14 -12.64
C ARG A 22 19.77 -16.72 -12.18
N ARG A 23 20.43 -16.54 -11.04
CA ARG A 23 20.89 -15.22 -10.56
C ARG A 23 21.98 -14.65 -11.46
N ALA A 24 22.93 -15.48 -11.89
CA ALA A 24 23.99 -15.06 -12.83
C ALA A 24 23.42 -14.69 -14.21
N ALA A 25 22.41 -15.44 -14.69
CA ALA A 25 21.72 -15.14 -15.94
C ALA A 25 20.89 -13.84 -15.88
N ALA A 26 20.36 -13.50 -14.70
CA ALA A 26 19.56 -12.29 -14.48
C ALA A 26 20.40 -11.04 -14.13
N ALA A 27 21.73 -11.16 -14.02
CA ALA A 27 22.58 -10.02 -13.69
C ALA A 27 22.71 -9.04 -14.89
N PRO A 28 22.40 -7.74 -14.72
CA PRO A 28 22.46 -6.76 -15.80
C PRO A 28 23.91 -6.45 -16.19
N LYS A 29 24.23 -6.56 -17.49
CA LYS A 29 25.54 -6.19 -18.04
C LYS A 29 25.67 -4.66 -18.10
N SER A 30 26.56 -4.08 -17.28
CA SER A 30 26.83 -2.64 -17.27
C SER A 30 27.55 -2.22 -18.56
N LYS A 31 26.91 -1.34 -19.34
CA LYS A 31 27.44 -0.74 -20.59
C LYS A 31 27.61 0.78 -20.49
N PHE A 32 27.90 1.30 -19.30
CA PHE A 32 28.20 2.71 -19.11
C PHE A 32 29.72 2.92 -18.98
N ALA A 33 30.35 3.32 -20.08
CA ALA A 33 31.72 3.82 -20.07
C ALA A 33 31.70 5.35 -20.22
N PHE A 34 32.05 6.07 -19.15
CA PHE A 34 32.24 7.52 -19.19
C PHE A 34 33.65 7.85 -19.72
N LYS A 35 33.76 8.29 -20.97
CA LYS A 35 34.98 8.91 -21.50
C LYS A 35 35.02 10.39 -21.09
N ARG A 36 36.02 10.78 -20.30
CA ARG A 36 36.45 12.18 -20.11
C ARG A 36 37.77 12.42 -20.83
N LYS A 37 37.91 13.53 -21.55
CA LYS A 37 39.20 14.21 -21.76
C LYS A 37 39.02 15.71 -22.04
N ALA A 38 40.06 16.47 -21.73
CA ALA A 38 40.05 17.87 -21.27
C ALA A 38 40.44 18.96 -22.31
N LYS A 39 40.12 20.19 -21.88
CA LYS A 39 40.37 21.61 -22.25
C LYS A 39 41.52 22.08 -23.20
N ALA A 40 41.11 22.88 -24.23
CA ALA A 40 41.58 24.18 -24.83
C ALA A 40 43.03 24.37 -25.40
N PRO A 41 43.36 25.39 -26.27
CA PRO A 41 42.66 26.68 -26.52
C PRO A 41 42.67 27.35 -27.95
N THR A 42 41.87 28.45 -28.06
CA THR A 42 41.98 29.69 -28.89
C THR A 42 41.83 29.71 -30.44
N SER A 43 40.77 30.37 -30.95
CA SER A 43 40.79 31.71 -31.61
C SER A 43 39.41 32.06 -32.24
N ALA A 44 39.02 33.33 -32.18
CA ALA A 44 37.81 33.96 -32.77
C ALA A 44 38.07 34.36 -34.26
N PRO A 45 37.10 34.85 -35.10
CA PRO A 45 35.81 35.51 -34.79
C PRO A 45 34.57 35.16 -35.67
N LEU A 46 33.42 35.73 -35.28
CA LEU A 46 32.05 35.82 -35.87
C LEU A 46 32.01 36.29 -37.36
N PRO A 47 30.89 36.20 -38.15
CA PRO A 47 29.46 36.35 -37.74
C PRO A 47 28.37 35.52 -38.49
N SER A 48 27.10 35.69 -38.06
CA SER A 48 25.81 35.70 -38.83
C SER A 48 24.70 34.78 -38.28
N ALA A 49 23.48 35.33 -38.25
CA ALA A 49 22.30 34.84 -37.52
C ALA A 49 21.43 33.83 -38.33
N PRO A 50 20.24 33.41 -37.84
CA PRO A 50 19.83 32.01 -37.72
C PRO A 50 19.14 31.47 -38.98
N THR A 51 19.20 30.15 -39.19
CA THR A 51 18.28 29.46 -40.09
C THR A 51 17.74 28.20 -39.41
N THR A 52 16.44 28.23 -39.23
CA THR A 52 15.54 27.17 -38.81
C THR A 52 15.75 25.93 -39.67
N ALA A 53 16.08 24.80 -39.04
CA ALA A 53 15.86 23.49 -39.62
C ALA A 53 15.44 22.55 -38.49
N ALA A 54 14.14 22.35 -38.41
CA ALA A 54 13.51 21.30 -37.63
C ALA A 54 14.06 19.95 -38.08
N LEU A 55 14.66 19.21 -37.16
CA LEU A 55 14.85 17.77 -37.30
C LEU A 55 13.84 17.10 -36.37
N GLU A 56 12.80 16.66 -37.03
CA GLU A 56 11.76 15.73 -36.62
C GLU A 56 12.39 14.54 -35.86
N SER A 57 12.24 14.54 -34.53
CA SER A 57 12.60 13.38 -33.72
C SER A 57 11.49 12.34 -33.85
N ALA A 58 11.75 11.30 -34.64
CA ALA A 58 10.92 10.11 -34.68
C ALA A 58 10.65 9.58 -33.26
N PRO A 59 9.42 9.14 -32.94
CA PRO A 59 9.08 8.66 -31.62
C PRO A 59 9.85 7.38 -31.33
N ILE A 60 10.72 7.44 -30.33
CA ILE A 60 11.25 6.23 -29.69
C ILE A 60 10.03 5.50 -29.12
N PRO A 61 9.76 4.23 -29.47
CA PRO A 61 8.72 3.49 -28.80
C PRO A 61 9.10 3.41 -27.33
N ALA A 62 8.32 4.09 -26.49
CA ALA A 62 8.38 3.92 -25.05
C ALA A 62 8.23 2.43 -24.78
N ALA A 63 9.32 1.78 -24.41
CA ALA A 63 9.26 0.47 -23.79
C ALA A 63 8.28 0.61 -22.64
N ALA A 64 7.13 -0.05 -22.73
CA ALA A 64 6.09 0.01 -21.72
C ALA A 64 6.73 -0.36 -20.37
N ALA A 65 6.96 0.66 -19.55
CA ALA A 65 7.33 0.44 -18.16
C ALA A 65 6.15 -0.32 -17.56
N SER A 66 6.38 -1.56 -17.15
CA SER A 66 5.43 -2.33 -16.37
C SER A 66 5.29 -1.63 -15.02
N THR A 67 4.40 -0.64 -14.94
CA THR A 67 4.18 0.12 -13.72
C THR A 67 3.45 -0.78 -12.73
N THR A 68 4.19 -1.34 -11.79
CA THR A 68 3.67 -2.08 -10.63
C THR A 68 2.97 -1.17 -9.62
N HIS A 69 2.86 0.12 -9.92
CA HIS A 69 2.27 1.14 -9.06
C HIS A 69 0.88 1.53 -9.56
N ILE A 70 -0.12 1.41 -8.69
CA ILE A 70 -1.52 1.79 -8.90
C ILE A 70 -1.78 3.07 -8.12
N THR A 71 -2.59 3.98 -8.65
CA THR A 71 -2.95 5.22 -7.97
C THR A 71 -4.45 5.45 -8.05
N LEU A 72 -5.06 5.78 -6.91
CA LEU A 72 -6.44 6.19 -6.76
C LEU A 72 -6.43 7.56 -6.08
N SER A 73 -6.87 8.61 -6.77
CA SER A 73 -6.75 9.95 -6.22
C SER A 73 -7.85 10.92 -6.65
N SER A 74 -8.01 12.00 -5.88
CA SER A 74 -8.81 13.18 -6.26
C SER A 74 -10.30 12.87 -6.45
N HIS A 75 -10.88 12.12 -5.51
CA HIS A 75 -12.33 11.88 -5.47
C HIS A 75 -12.96 12.55 -4.24
N THR A 76 -14.21 12.96 -4.41
CA THR A 76 -15.04 13.53 -3.34
C THR A 76 -16.41 12.86 -3.36
N ARG A 77 -16.97 12.56 -2.18
CA ARG A 77 -18.36 12.03 -2.04
C ARG A 77 -18.64 10.77 -2.87
N ARG A 78 -17.66 9.88 -2.97
CA ARG A 78 -17.75 8.70 -3.84
C ARG A 78 -17.44 7.40 -3.14
N TYR A 79 -18.23 6.38 -3.49
CA TYR A 79 -18.01 4.99 -3.13
C TYR A 79 -17.14 4.36 -4.22
N LEU A 80 -15.91 4.00 -3.86
CA LEU A 80 -14.87 3.48 -4.74
C LEU A 80 -14.66 2.00 -4.41
N THR A 81 -14.53 1.19 -5.45
CA THR A 81 -14.32 -0.25 -5.31
C THR A 81 -13.07 -0.70 -6.05
N MET A 82 -12.79 -2.00 -6.03
CA MET A 82 -11.75 -2.61 -6.88
C MET A 82 -11.90 -2.26 -8.36
N ALA A 83 -13.12 -1.99 -8.86
CA ALA A 83 -13.37 -1.59 -10.24
C ALA A 83 -12.89 -0.15 -10.55
N SER A 84 -12.72 0.69 -9.52
CA SER A 84 -12.19 2.05 -9.66
C SER A 84 -10.67 2.09 -9.83
N LEU A 85 -9.97 0.99 -9.57
CA LEU A 85 -8.51 0.92 -9.68
C LEU A 85 -8.10 0.78 -11.16
N PRO A 86 -7.07 1.51 -11.63
CA PRO A 86 -6.54 1.37 -12.99
C PRO A 86 -5.73 0.08 -13.13
N LEU A 87 -6.42 -1.05 -13.18
CA LEU A 87 -5.83 -2.38 -13.24
C LEU A 87 -5.57 -2.80 -14.68
N PRO A 88 -4.50 -3.58 -14.93
CA PRO A 88 -4.29 -4.16 -16.24
C PRO A 88 -5.47 -5.06 -16.63
N PRO A 89 -5.89 -5.05 -17.90
CA PRO A 89 -6.96 -5.93 -18.38
C PRO A 89 -6.57 -7.42 -18.38
N ASP A 90 -5.27 -7.72 -18.30
CA ASP A 90 -4.73 -9.08 -18.29
C ASP A 90 -4.62 -9.64 -16.85
N PRO A 91 -5.43 -10.65 -16.47
CA PRO A 91 -5.43 -11.24 -15.14
C PRO A 91 -4.11 -11.96 -14.78
N SER A 92 -3.30 -12.35 -15.76
CA SER A 92 -2.01 -12.99 -15.51
C SER A 92 -1.01 -12.04 -14.84
N GLN A 93 -1.14 -10.74 -15.11
CA GLN A 93 -0.30 -9.70 -14.53
C GLN A 93 -0.67 -9.39 -13.09
N LEU A 94 -1.82 -9.85 -12.59
CA LEU A 94 -2.31 -9.62 -11.23
C LEU A 94 -1.55 -10.41 -10.15
N ALA A 95 -0.75 -11.39 -10.56
CA ALA A 95 0.01 -12.27 -9.67
C ALA A 95 1.23 -11.58 -9.03
N SER A 96 1.77 -10.52 -9.65
CA SER A 96 2.88 -9.76 -9.09
C SER A 96 2.38 -8.78 -8.03
N ALA A 97 3.11 -8.70 -6.92
CA ALA A 97 2.85 -7.71 -5.87
C ALA A 97 2.95 -6.29 -6.44
N ARG A 98 1.95 -5.46 -6.12
CA ARG A 98 1.85 -4.07 -6.56
C ARG A 98 1.79 -3.10 -5.39
N ASP A 99 2.22 -1.89 -5.64
CA ASP A 99 2.09 -0.80 -4.69
C ASP A 99 0.85 0.02 -5.04
N LEU A 100 0.03 0.34 -4.05
CA LEU A 100 -1.15 1.16 -4.22
C LEU A 100 -1.00 2.46 -3.45
N THR A 101 -1.14 3.57 -4.16
CA THR A 101 -1.24 4.91 -3.57
C THR A 101 -2.69 5.38 -3.59
N ILE A 102 -3.21 5.79 -2.44
CA ILE A 102 -4.52 6.42 -2.29
C ILE A 102 -4.28 7.85 -1.81
N SER A 103 -4.73 8.87 -2.55
CA SER A 103 -4.50 10.25 -2.13
C SER A 103 -5.63 11.22 -2.43
N ASP A 104 -5.67 12.33 -1.69
CA ASP A 104 -6.54 13.48 -1.99
C ASP A 104 -8.03 13.08 -2.07
N LEU A 105 -8.51 12.36 -1.05
CA LEU A 105 -9.91 11.92 -0.95
C LEU A 105 -10.62 12.67 0.17
N ASP A 106 -11.86 13.09 -0.09
CA ASP A 106 -12.72 13.76 0.89
C ASP A 106 -14.15 13.18 0.85
N GLU A 107 -14.70 12.84 2.00
CA GLU A 107 -16.05 12.24 2.11
C GLU A 107 -16.20 10.98 1.24
N CYS A 108 -15.18 10.11 1.18
CA CYS A 108 -15.18 8.91 0.35
C CYS A 108 -15.36 7.63 1.17
N ILE A 109 -15.92 6.60 0.53
CA ILE A 109 -15.86 5.23 1.01
C ILE A 109 -15.03 4.44 0.01
N VAL A 110 -13.91 3.88 0.44
CA VAL A 110 -13.05 3.03 -0.38
C VAL A 110 -13.21 1.61 0.12
N ASP A 111 -13.86 0.75 -0.67
CA ASP A 111 -14.01 -0.67 -0.34
C ASP A 111 -13.22 -1.56 -1.31
N LEU A 112 -12.06 -1.99 -0.84
CA LEU A 112 -11.15 -2.92 -1.53
C LEU A 112 -11.11 -4.28 -0.82
N LEU A 113 -12.06 -4.57 0.06
CA LEU A 113 -12.11 -5.87 0.72
C LEU A 113 -12.43 -6.97 -0.30
N PRO A 114 -11.78 -8.15 -0.20
CA PRO A 114 -12.09 -9.27 -1.08
C PRO A 114 -13.48 -9.80 -0.74
N ARG A 115 -14.48 -9.55 -1.59
CA ARG A 115 -15.87 -9.99 -1.35
C ARG A 115 -16.12 -11.42 -1.84
N GLU A 116 -15.47 -11.82 -2.93
CA GLU A 116 -15.56 -13.16 -3.49
C GLU A 116 -14.19 -13.53 -4.08
N THR A 117 -13.76 -14.78 -3.89
CA THR A 117 -12.69 -15.33 -4.73
C THR A 117 -13.19 -15.25 -6.16
N ALA A 118 -12.60 -14.36 -6.98
CA ALA A 118 -12.85 -14.38 -8.42
C ALA A 118 -12.78 -15.85 -8.92
N PRO A 119 -13.57 -16.26 -9.92
CA PRO A 119 -13.62 -17.66 -10.37
C PRO A 119 -12.24 -18.24 -10.76
N ASP A 120 -11.26 -17.37 -11.04
CA ASP A 120 -9.84 -17.71 -11.32
C ASP A 120 -8.92 -17.75 -10.07
N GLY A 121 -9.45 -17.50 -8.86
CA GLY A 121 -8.71 -17.49 -7.59
C GLY A 121 -7.66 -16.38 -7.45
N LYS A 122 -7.52 -15.50 -8.43
CA LYS A 122 -6.48 -14.46 -8.47
C LYS A 122 -7.02 -13.13 -7.92
N THR A 123 -6.70 -12.85 -6.66
CA THR A 123 -6.86 -11.54 -6.04
C THR A 123 -5.59 -10.71 -6.23
N ILE A 124 -5.74 -9.40 -6.38
CA ILE A 124 -4.63 -8.44 -6.42
C ILE A 124 -3.74 -8.64 -5.21
N GLN A 125 -2.46 -8.90 -5.45
CA GLN A 125 -1.45 -8.91 -4.40
C GLN A 125 -0.93 -7.49 -4.21
N LEU A 126 -1.22 -6.88 -3.06
CA LEU A 126 -0.65 -5.59 -2.69
C LEU A 126 0.57 -5.80 -1.79
N GLY A 127 1.68 -5.18 -2.20
CA GLY A 127 2.95 -5.17 -1.49
C GLY A 127 3.03 -4.01 -0.50
N ALA A 128 2.85 -2.78 -0.98
CA ALA A 128 2.81 -1.59 -0.14
C ALA A 128 1.53 -0.75 -0.36
N LEU A 129 1.08 -0.12 0.73
CA LEU A 129 0.03 0.89 0.72
C LEU A 129 0.61 2.24 1.13
N HIS A 130 0.42 3.25 0.29
CA HIS A 130 0.74 4.64 0.59
C HIS A 130 -0.56 5.46 0.59
N ILE A 131 -0.97 5.95 1.75
CA ILE A 131 -2.23 6.67 1.91
C ILE A 131 -1.91 8.08 2.36
N ARG A 132 -2.37 9.10 1.62
CA ARG A 132 -2.02 10.49 1.89
C ARG A 132 -3.16 11.47 1.70
N ASN A 133 -3.29 12.45 2.58
CA ASN A 133 -4.22 13.58 2.41
C ASN A 133 -5.67 13.09 2.23
N ILE A 134 -6.20 12.50 3.30
CA ILE A 134 -7.55 11.90 3.31
C ILE A 134 -8.36 12.54 4.42
N THR A 135 -9.60 12.95 4.12
CA THR A 135 -10.48 13.63 5.07
C THR A 135 -11.88 13.02 5.06
N ASN A 136 -12.54 12.94 6.21
CA ASN A 136 -13.94 12.50 6.35
C ASN A 136 -14.28 11.17 5.64
N SER A 137 -13.33 10.24 5.55
CA SER A 137 -13.44 9.07 4.68
C SER A 137 -13.31 7.74 5.43
N VAL A 138 -13.88 6.69 4.86
CA VAL A 138 -13.78 5.30 5.35
C VAL A 138 -13.00 4.46 4.35
N LEU A 139 -11.92 3.84 4.79
CA LEU A 139 -11.04 3.01 3.97
C LEU A 139 -11.10 1.56 4.47
N LEU A 140 -11.70 0.69 3.67
CA LEU A 140 -11.82 -0.74 3.90
C LEU A 140 -10.83 -1.48 2.99
N LEU A 141 -9.68 -1.88 3.54
CA LEU A 141 -8.53 -2.34 2.79
C LEU A 141 -8.21 -3.80 3.10
N PRO A 142 -7.72 -4.57 2.10
CA PRO A 142 -7.39 -5.97 2.30
C PRO A 142 -6.18 -6.14 3.21
N CYS A 143 -5.94 -7.38 3.63
CA CYS A 143 -4.68 -7.75 4.26
C CYS A 143 -3.55 -7.84 3.22
N ILE A 144 -2.51 -7.03 3.39
CA ILE A 144 -1.35 -6.95 2.50
C ILE A 144 -0.13 -7.69 3.08
N SER A 145 0.86 -7.96 2.22
CA SER A 145 2.09 -8.64 2.63
C SER A 145 3.23 -7.73 3.07
N GLY A 146 3.20 -6.45 2.73
CA GLY A 146 4.21 -5.49 3.17
C GLY A 146 3.65 -4.42 4.09
N SER A 147 4.02 -3.17 3.82
CA SER A 147 3.83 -2.03 4.73
C SER A 147 2.66 -1.14 4.34
N ALA A 148 1.99 -0.59 5.33
CA ALA A 148 1.06 0.52 5.19
C ALA A 148 1.68 1.79 5.79
N LEU A 149 1.81 2.83 4.97
CA LEU A 149 2.24 4.17 5.36
C LEU A 149 1.09 5.15 5.15
N LEU A 150 0.60 5.73 6.24
CA LEU A 150 -0.50 6.68 6.28
C LEU A 150 0.04 8.07 6.67
N HIS A 151 -0.37 9.11 5.98
CA HIS A 151 0.14 10.46 6.18
C HIS A 151 -0.96 11.52 5.93
N ASP A 152 -1.02 12.60 6.72
CA ASP A 152 -2.01 13.67 6.55
C ASP A 152 -3.46 13.13 6.48
N MET A 153 -3.90 12.36 7.48
CA MET A 153 -5.30 11.90 7.55
C MET A 153 -6.07 12.65 8.65
N ASP A 154 -7.33 12.97 8.39
CA ASP A 154 -8.17 13.70 9.34
C ASP A 154 -9.61 13.15 9.35
N HIS A 155 -10.14 12.83 10.54
CA HIS A 155 -11.50 12.32 10.72
C HIS A 155 -11.83 11.14 9.79
N CYS A 156 -11.11 10.02 9.94
CA CYS A 156 -11.27 8.85 9.07
C CYS A 156 -11.42 7.54 9.86
N VAL A 157 -11.94 6.52 9.17
CA VAL A 157 -11.85 5.12 9.61
C VAL A 157 -10.98 4.36 8.64
N VAL A 158 -10.03 3.57 9.15
CA VAL A 158 -9.15 2.73 8.34
C VAL A 158 -9.19 1.30 8.85
N VAL A 159 -9.60 0.37 7.99
CA VAL A 159 -9.53 -1.06 8.20
C VAL A 159 -8.42 -1.62 7.32
N VAL A 160 -7.34 -2.13 7.92
CA VAL A 160 -6.18 -2.65 7.15
C VAL A 160 -5.42 -3.74 7.90
N GLY A 161 -5.02 -4.79 7.17
CA GLY A 161 -4.07 -5.78 7.64
C GLY A 161 -2.73 -5.62 6.94
N CYS A 162 -1.60 -5.64 7.65
CA CYS A 162 -0.28 -5.44 7.04
C CYS A 162 0.84 -6.06 7.89
N HIS A 163 2.07 -6.09 7.38
CA HIS A 163 3.26 -6.51 8.14
C HIS A 163 3.87 -5.38 8.96
N GLN A 164 3.80 -4.15 8.46
CA GLN A 164 4.35 -2.96 9.10
C GLN A 164 3.38 -1.80 8.95
N PHE A 165 3.07 -1.12 10.04
CA PHE A 165 2.16 0.01 10.05
C PHE A 165 2.88 1.27 10.53
N ARG A 166 2.78 2.35 9.75
CA ARG A 166 3.28 3.67 10.09
C ARG A 166 2.21 4.72 9.80
N MET A 167 1.96 5.61 10.74
CA MET A 167 1.08 6.76 10.56
C MET A 167 1.78 8.04 10.99
N HIS A 168 1.61 9.10 10.21
CA HIS A 168 2.23 10.39 10.48
C HIS A 168 1.23 11.55 10.27
N ALA A 169 1.37 12.63 11.05
CA ALA A 169 0.61 13.88 10.88
C ALA A 169 -0.91 13.66 10.72
N SER A 170 -1.52 12.81 11.55
CA SER A 170 -2.91 12.39 11.39
C SER A 170 -3.74 12.60 12.66
N THR A 171 -5.02 12.96 12.51
CA THR A 171 -5.88 13.36 13.63
C THR A 171 -7.25 12.69 13.58
N ALA A 172 -7.78 12.27 14.74
CA ALA A 172 -9.11 11.70 14.88
C ALA A 172 -9.35 10.49 13.94
N ILE A 173 -8.52 9.45 14.08
CA ILE A 173 -8.57 8.28 13.21
C ILE A 173 -8.91 7.02 14.01
N ASP A 174 -9.89 6.27 13.54
CA ASP A 174 -10.15 4.90 14.00
C ASP A 174 -9.42 3.92 13.11
N VAL A 175 -8.52 3.13 13.68
CA VAL A 175 -7.70 2.16 12.96
C VAL A 175 -8.04 0.75 13.42
N HIS A 176 -8.68 -0.02 12.55
CA HIS A 176 -8.87 -1.46 12.72
C HIS A 176 -7.71 -2.21 12.08
N LEU A 177 -6.76 -2.65 12.92
CA LEU A 177 -5.44 -3.07 12.48
C LEU A 177 -5.16 -4.54 12.79
N GLY A 178 -4.64 -5.26 11.78
CA GLY A 178 -4.02 -6.58 11.93
C GLY A 178 -2.56 -6.47 11.57
N VAL A 179 -1.65 -6.67 12.53
CA VAL A 179 -0.21 -6.48 12.32
C VAL A 179 0.62 -7.34 13.29
N PRO A 180 1.69 -8.00 12.81
CA PRO A 180 2.57 -8.81 13.65
C PRO A 180 3.71 -7.99 14.30
N SER A 181 4.03 -6.83 13.73
CA SER A 181 5.02 -5.88 14.22
C SER A 181 4.39 -4.77 15.07
N LEU A 182 5.21 -4.01 15.78
CA LEU A 182 4.74 -2.88 16.59
C LEU A 182 4.34 -1.72 15.66
N PRO A 183 3.07 -1.26 15.67
CA PRO A 183 2.66 -0.08 14.92
C PRO A 183 3.44 1.15 15.39
N VAL A 184 3.76 2.06 14.47
CA VAL A 184 4.43 3.33 14.80
C VAL A 184 3.53 4.50 14.41
N ILE A 185 3.41 5.47 15.31
CA ILE A 185 2.77 6.76 15.03
C ILE A 185 3.73 7.92 15.36
N GLU A 186 3.56 9.04 14.67
CA GLU A 186 4.34 10.25 14.89
C GLU A 186 3.52 11.49 14.47
N HIS A 187 3.54 12.54 15.27
CA HIS A 187 2.77 13.78 15.07
C HIS A 187 1.27 13.52 14.88
N CYS A 188 0.73 12.51 15.59
CA CYS A 188 -0.68 12.17 15.54
C CYS A 188 -1.44 12.60 16.80
N ALA A 189 -2.77 12.73 16.73
CA ALA A 189 -3.62 13.02 17.87
C ALA A 189 -4.99 12.32 17.77
N GLY A 190 -5.50 11.80 18.89
CA GLY A 190 -6.82 11.17 18.95
C GLY A 190 -6.95 9.92 18.07
N ILE A 191 -5.90 9.10 18.01
CA ILE A 191 -5.92 7.84 17.26
C ILE A 191 -6.52 6.73 18.14
N ARG A 192 -7.44 5.93 17.61
CA ARG A 192 -8.04 4.82 18.36
C ARG A 192 -7.82 3.52 17.61
N PHE A 193 -7.21 2.53 18.26
CA PHE A 193 -6.88 1.24 17.65
C PHE A 193 -7.85 0.15 18.07
N GLY A 194 -8.34 -0.61 17.11
CA GLY A 194 -9.16 -1.80 17.28
C GLY A 194 -8.63 -2.99 16.49
N PRO A 195 -9.13 -4.20 16.77
CA PRO A 195 -8.76 -5.38 16.00
C PRO A 195 -9.29 -5.29 14.57
N TYR A 196 -8.54 -5.85 13.62
CA TYR A 196 -9.05 -6.04 12.26
C TYR A 196 -10.25 -7.03 12.26
N PRO A 197 -11.37 -6.69 11.61
CA PRO A 197 -12.65 -7.40 11.69
C PRO A 197 -12.70 -8.59 10.70
N LEU A 198 -12.04 -9.69 11.07
CA LEU A 198 -11.92 -10.86 10.18
C LEU A 198 -13.17 -11.72 10.08
N SER A 199 -13.74 -12.08 11.22
CA SER A 199 -14.82 -13.07 11.33
C SER A 199 -16.16 -12.58 10.80
N SER A 200 -16.37 -11.26 10.83
CA SER A 200 -17.64 -10.65 10.39
C SER A 200 -17.67 -10.31 8.90
N VAL A 201 -16.51 -10.13 8.26
CA VAL A 201 -16.44 -9.54 6.89
C VAL A 201 -15.79 -10.48 5.87
N ILE A 202 -14.84 -11.33 6.27
CA ILE A 202 -14.16 -12.25 5.34
C ILE A 202 -14.07 -13.64 6.00
N PRO A 203 -15.11 -14.49 5.88
CA PRO A 203 -15.18 -15.80 6.55
C PRO A 203 -14.00 -16.73 6.23
N SER A 204 -13.39 -16.60 5.05
CA SER A 204 -12.22 -17.37 4.61
C SER A 204 -10.87 -16.85 5.15
N SER A 205 -10.84 -15.66 5.76
CA SER A 205 -9.61 -14.99 6.21
C SER A 205 -9.13 -15.35 7.61
N ALA A 206 -9.98 -15.94 8.45
CA ALA A 206 -9.61 -16.31 9.82
C ALA A 206 -8.40 -17.27 9.85
N ARG A 207 -8.35 -18.25 8.92
CA ARG A 207 -7.18 -19.12 8.73
C ARG A 207 -5.97 -18.35 8.18
N ALA A 208 -6.18 -17.45 7.23
CA ALA A 208 -5.10 -16.63 6.67
C ALA A 208 -4.45 -15.71 7.71
N MET A 209 -5.15 -15.29 8.76
CA MET A 209 -4.56 -14.50 9.84
C MET A 209 -3.70 -15.33 10.78
N GLN A 210 -4.17 -16.54 11.14
CA GLN A 210 -3.45 -17.46 12.01
C GLN A 210 -2.18 -17.98 11.32
N ASP A 211 -2.25 -18.31 10.02
CA ASP A 211 -1.10 -18.70 9.21
C ASP A 211 -0.10 -17.54 9.00
N ARG A 212 -0.58 -16.29 9.02
CA ARG A 212 0.25 -15.08 8.85
C ARG A 212 0.70 -14.43 10.17
N GLY A 213 0.26 -14.96 11.31
CA GLY A 213 0.60 -14.44 12.64
C GLY A 213 0.19 -12.99 12.90
N LEU A 214 -0.88 -12.49 12.27
CA LEU A 214 -1.25 -11.05 12.35
C LEU A 214 -2.00 -10.68 13.63
N ASP A 215 -1.98 -11.54 14.64
CA ASP A 215 -2.67 -11.30 15.90
C ASP A 215 -1.81 -10.43 16.83
N GLY A 216 -2.39 -9.31 17.30
CA GLY A 216 -2.11 -8.85 18.66
C GLY A 216 -1.44 -7.49 18.85
N LYS A 217 -0.57 -7.00 17.96
CA LYS A 217 0.28 -5.83 18.30
C LYS A 217 -0.35 -4.46 18.13
N TYR A 218 -1.61 -4.38 17.68
CA TYR A 218 -2.35 -3.11 17.65
C TYR A 218 -2.51 -2.46 19.04
N ARG A 219 -2.26 -3.21 20.11
CA ARG A 219 -2.29 -2.73 21.51
C ARG A 219 -0.94 -2.19 22.02
N GLU A 220 0.11 -2.31 21.23
CA GLU A 220 1.49 -1.95 21.60
C GLU A 220 2.04 -0.88 20.63
N VAL A 221 1.30 0.20 20.46
CA VAL A 221 1.65 1.27 19.52
C VAL A 221 2.81 2.09 20.06
N GLN A 222 3.84 2.27 19.23
CA GLN A 222 4.97 3.13 19.51
C GLN A 222 4.69 4.55 19.03
N ASP A 223 4.62 5.50 19.95
CA ASP A 223 4.45 6.91 19.63
C ASP A 223 5.80 7.64 19.70
N PHE A 224 6.32 8.03 18.54
CA PHE A 224 7.60 8.72 18.43
C PHE A 224 7.53 10.20 18.81
N SER A 225 6.34 10.79 18.85
CA SER A 225 6.15 12.14 19.40
C SER A 225 6.09 12.16 20.92
N HIS A 226 5.95 11.00 21.56
CA HIS A 226 5.88 10.87 23.01
C HIS A 226 7.03 9.99 23.54
N VAL A 227 8.22 10.59 23.64
CA VAL A 227 9.46 9.91 24.11
C VAL A 227 9.50 9.70 25.64
N ARG A 228 8.42 10.00 26.36
CA ARG A 228 8.37 9.88 27.83
C ARG A 228 7.98 8.47 28.24
N ALA A 229 8.34 8.08 29.47
CA ALA A 229 7.97 6.77 30.04
C ALA A 229 6.47 6.65 30.42
N THR A 230 5.71 7.75 30.38
CA THR A 230 4.27 7.73 30.64
C THR A 230 3.52 7.19 29.41
N PRO A 231 2.29 6.67 29.56
CA PRO A 231 1.44 6.36 28.41
C PRO A 231 1.30 7.57 27.48
N SER A 232 1.30 7.32 26.17
CA SER A 232 1.05 8.37 25.19
C SER A 232 -0.40 8.86 25.29
N PRO A 233 -0.66 10.18 25.25
CA PRO A 233 -2.00 10.73 25.15
C PRO A 233 -2.57 10.72 23.72
N ASN A 234 -1.74 10.43 22.72
CA ASN A 234 -2.09 10.60 21.30
C ASN A 234 -2.88 9.43 20.74
N TRP A 235 -2.89 8.29 21.44
CA TRP A 235 -3.64 7.11 21.03
C TRP A 235 -4.30 6.40 22.20
N SER A 236 -5.35 5.64 21.89
CA SER A 236 -6.04 4.76 22.84
C SER A 236 -6.60 3.53 22.13
N LEU A 237 -7.19 2.60 22.88
CA LEU A 237 -7.91 1.47 22.31
C LEU A 237 -9.37 1.82 22.07
N LEU A 238 -9.93 1.35 20.96
CA LEU A 238 -11.38 1.41 20.73
C LEU A 238 -12.12 0.62 21.81
N PRO A 239 -13.14 1.21 22.46
CA PRO A 239 -13.99 0.48 23.41
C PRO A 239 -14.67 -0.72 22.75
N GLN A 240 -14.92 -1.78 23.52
CA GLN A 240 -15.66 -2.94 23.03
C GLN A 240 -17.06 -2.50 22.58
N GLY A 241 -17.30 -2.54 21.26
CA GLY A 241 -18.60 -2.20 20.67
C GLY A 241 -18.73 -0.79 20.09
N ASP A 242 -17.69 0.06 20.19
CA ASP A 242 -17.69 1.42 19.61
C ASP A 242 -17.32 1.45 18.13
N GLY A 243 -16.69 0.40 17.61
CA GLY A 243 -16.33 0.29 16.19
C GLY A 243 -17.49 -0.09 15.28
N LYS A 244 -18.73 0.25 15.63
CA LYS A 244 -19.95 -0.15 14.92
C LYS A 244 -20.41 0.98 14.00
N GLY A 245 -20.48 0.71 12.70
CA GLY A 245 -21.15 1.59 11.73
C GLY A 245 -20.56 1.51 10.33
N TRP A 246 -19.24 1.31 10.22
CA TRP A 246 -18.61 1.11 8.93
C TRP A 246 -18.99 -0.25 8.30
N GLU A 247 -19.39 -1.25 9.11
CA GLU A 247 -19.88 -2.53 8.61
C GLU A 247 -21.16 -2.38 7.78
N GLU A 248 -22.00 -1.41 8.09
CA GLU A 248 -23.25 -1.12 7.36
C GLU A 248 -22.96 -0.56 5.96
N LEU A 249 -21.74 -0.06 5.72
CA LEU A 249 -21.28 0.46 4.43
C LEU A 249 -20.84 -0.64 3.46
N LEU A 250 -20.70 -1.88 3.94
CA LEU A 250 -20.36 -3.03 3.11
C LEU A 250 -21.49 -3.31 2.12
N GLY A 251 -21.15 -3.61 0.87
CA GLY A 251 -22.16 -3.98 -0.15
C GLY A 251 -22.63 -2.84 -1.05
N GLY A 252 -22.24 -1.59 -0.80
CA GLY A 252 -22.85 -0.38 -1.40
C GLY A 252 -22.73 -0.18 -2.92
N GLY A 253 -21.83 -0.87 -3.63
CA GLY A 253 -21.56 -0.63 -5.06
C GLY A 253 -20.99 0.76 -5.36
N GLU A 254 -20.48 1.00 -6.58
CA GLU A 254 -20.00 2.35 -6.95
C GLU A 254 -21.17 3.33 -7.09
N ARG A 255 -21.18 4.39 -6.26
CA ARG A 255 -22.23 5.41 -6.20
C ARG A 255 -21.73 6.67 -5.51
N GLU A 256 -22.57 7.70 -5.50
CA GLU A 256 -22.39 8.87 -4.64
C GLU A 256 -22.69 8.50 -3.18
N VAL A 257 -21.89 9.02 -2.25
CA VAL A 257 -22.02 8.74 -0.82
C VAL A 257 -22.90 9.81 -0.18
N GLY A 258 -23.91 9.38 0.57
CA GLY A 258 -24.78 10.30 1.30
C GLY A 258 -24.11 10.81 2.57
N GLU A 259 -24.30 12.10 2.91
CA GLU A 259 -23.70 12.72 4.10
C GLU A 259 -24.05 11.99 5.41
N GLY A 260 -25.27 11.47 5.54
CA GLY A 260 -25.72 10.76 6.74
C GLY A 260 -25.09 9.38 6.92
N GLU A 261 -24.68 8.75 5.82
CA GLU A 261 -24.09 7.41 5.80
C GLU A 261 -22.66 7.44 6.37
N LEU A 262 -21.82 8.37 5.92
CA LEU A 262 -20.47 8.56 6.47
C LEU A 262 -20.50 9.04 7.91
N ARG A 263 -21.38 9.98 8.22
CA ARG A 263 -21.45 10.59 9.56
C ARG A 263 -21.72 9.58 10.66
N ALA A 264 -22.45 8.50 10.36
CA ALA A 264 -22.70 7.42 11.31
C ALA A 264 -21.47 6.53 11.54
N ALA A 265 -20.58 6.42 10.54
CA ALA A 265 -19.40 5.56 10.60
C ALA A 265 -18.13 6.27 11.11
N LEU A 266 -18.03 7.59 10.95
CA LEU A 266 -16.84 8.36 11.30
C LEU A 266 -16.67 8.55 12.82
N PRO A 267 -15.42 8.66 13.31
CA PRO A 267 -15.15 8.94 14.72
C PRO A 267 -15.74 10.28 15.17
N PRO A 268 -16.01 10.45 16.48
CA PRO A 268 -16.42 11.74 17.01
C PRO A 268 -15.31 12.76 16.79
N LYS A 269 -15.69 13.99 16.43
CA LYS A 269 -14.74 15.09 16.28
C LYS A 269 -14.08 15.40 17.62
N LEU A 270 -12.77 15.66 17.61
CA LEU A 270 -12.08 16.18 18.78
C LEU A 270 -12.63 17.60 19.05
N VAL A 271 -13.16 17.80 20.26
CA VAL A 271 -13.72 19.07 20.73
C VAL A 271 -12.61 19.98 21.24
#